data_AF-A0A1A2E6Y0-F1
#
_entry.id   AF-A0A1A2E6Y0-F1
#
_cell.length_a   1.000
_cell.length_b   1.000
_cell.length_c   1.000
_cell.angle_alpha   90.00
_cell.angle_beta   90.00
_cell.angle_gamma   90.00
#
_symmetry.space_group_name_H-M   'P 1'
#
loop_
_entity.id
_entity.type
_entity.pdbx_description
1 polymer ?
#
loop_
_entity_poly.entity_id
_entity_poly.type
_entity_poly.pdbx_seq_one_letter_code
_entity_poly.pdbx_strand_id
1 'polypeptide(L)'
;MGFTRAGALWSSLIGGFLILILLLIFITQNTAETPFTFLGWHWRLPLGVAILLAAVVGGLITVAVGTARILQLRRAAKKHHAAAR
;
A
#
# COMPACT_ATOMS: atom_id res chain seq x y z
N MET A 1 21.15 -14.92 -6.33
CA MET A 1 21.75 -13.56 -6.45
C MET A 1 21.44 -12.81 -5.18
N GLY A 2 22.44 -12.58 -4.32
CA GLY A 2 22.22 -11.96 -3.01
C GLY A 2 21.72 -10.54 -3.18
N PHE A 3 20.52 -10.24 -2.69
CA PHE A 3 20.06 -8.86 -2.58
C PHE A 3 20.98 -8.14 -1.61
N THR A 4 21.92 -7.35 -2.14
CA THR A 4 22.66 -6.39 -1.33
C THR A 4 21.62 -5.41 -0.76
N ARG A 5 21.77 -5.00 0.51
CA ARG A 5 20.85 -4.03 1.13
C ARG A 5 20.71 -2.75 0.29
N ALA A 6 21.78 -2.38 -0.41
CA ALA A 6 21.80 -1.31 -1.40
C ALA A 6 20.87 -1.62 -2.60
N GLY A 7 20.98 -2.80 -3.22
CA GLY A 7 20.13 -3.18 -4.35
C GLY A 7 18.63 -3.20 -4.01
N ALA A 8 18.27 -3.71 -2.83
CA ALA A 8 16.88 -3.68 -2.37
C ALA A 8 16.36 -2.24 -2.15
N LEU A 9 17.20 -1.36 -1.61
CA LEU A 9 16.85 0.05 -1.41
C LEU A 9 16.66 0.77 -2.75
N TRP A 10 17.57 0.58 -3.70
CA TRP A 10 17.47 1.17 -5.05
C TRP A 10 16.21 0.72 -5.79
N SER A 11 15.86 -0.58 -5.76
CA SER A 11 14.61 -1.06 -6.34
C SER A 11 13.38 -0.47 -5.67
N SER A 12 13.40 -0.29 -4.33
CA SER A 12 12.29 0.34 -3.60
C SER A 12 12.13 1.82 -3.96
N LEU A 13 13.23 2.54 -4.14
CA LEU A 13 13.23 3.95 -4.53
C LEU A 13 12.65 4.11 -5.94
N ILE A 14 13.09 3.28 -6.90
CA ILE A 14 12.57 3.29 -8.27
C ILE A 14 11.06 2.98 -8.26
N GLY A 15 10.64 1.93 -7.54
CA GLY A 15 9.23 1.57 -7.42
C GLY A 15 8.39 2.70 -6.79
N GLY A 16 8.89 3.31 -5.71
CA GLY A 16 8.24 4.44 -5.06
C GLY A 16 8.12 5.66 -5.98
N PHE A 17 9.14 5.95 -6.78
CA PHE A 17 9.12 7.06 -7.74
C PHE A 17 8.12 6.83 -8.87
N LEU A 18 8.04 5.60 -9.40
CA LEU A 18 7.04 5.23 -10.40
C LEU A 18 5.62 5.39 -9.86
N ILE A 19 5.37 4.94 -8.63
CA ILE A 19 4.09 5.12 -7.95
C ILE A 19 3.79 6.61 -7.81
N LEU A 20 4.74 7.42 -7.32
CA LEU A 20 4.56 8.86 -7.16
C LEU A 20 4.20 9.55 -8.48
N ILE A 21 4.87 9.22 -9.59
CA ILE A 21 4.56 9.76 -10.92
C ILE A 21 3.12 9.43 -11.33
N LEU A 22 2.69 8.16 -11.17
CA LEU A 22 1.33 7.75 -11.48
C LEU A 22 0.30 8.51 -10.63
N LEU A 23 0.57 8.68 -9.34
CA LEU A 23 -0.29 9.46 -8.44
C LEU A 23 -0.40 10.92 -8.91
N LEU A 24 0.70 11.55 -9.27
CA LEU A 24 0.72 12.95 -9.73
C LEU A 24 -0.05 13.12 -11.05
N ILE A 25 0.17 12.25 -12.03
CA ILE A 25 -0.60 12.24 -13.29
C ILE A 25 -2.08 12.12 -12.98
N PHE A 26 -2.43 11.21 -12.09
CA PHE A 26 -3.81 10.94 -11.76
C PHE A 26 -4.50 12.11 -11.03
N ILE A 27 -3.84 12.74 -10.05
CA ILE A 27 -4.33 13.94 -9.36
C ILE A 27 -4.51 15.09 -10.34
N THR A 28 -3.47 15.37 -11.16
CA THR A 28 -3.48 16.51 -12.08
C THR A 28 -4.51 16.35 -13.20
N GLN A 29 -4.70 15.14 -13.72
CA GLN A 29 -5.70 14.86 -14.76
C GLN A 29 -7.14 14.77 -14.22
N ASN A 30 -7.33 14.38 -12.96
CA ASN A 30 -8.65 14.15 -12.38
C ASN A 30 -8.98 15.17 -11.29
N THR A 31 -8.80 16.46 -11.60
CA THR A 31 -9.19 17.59 -10.73
C THR A 31 -10.66 17.99 -10.86
N ALA A 32 -11.36 17.49 -11.89
CA ALA A 32 -12.78 17.77 -12.10
C ALA A 32 -13.64 17.12 -11.00
N GLU A 33 -14.35 17.94 -10.24
CA GLU A 33 -15.30 17.48 -9.23
C GLU A 33 -16.45 16.73 -9.88
N THR A 34 -16.57 15.44 -9.56
CA THR A 34 -17.63 14.58 -10.10
C THR A 34 -18.62 14.26 -8.97
N PRO A 35 -19.93 14.40 -9.18
CA PRO A 35 -20.92 14.01 -8.18
C PRO A 35 -20.88 12.48 -8.02
N PHE A 36 -20.59 12.02 -6.80
CA PHE A 36 -20.57 10.61 -6.42
C PHE A 36 -21.73 10.31 -5.46
N THR A 37 -22.52 9.29 -5.80
CA THR A 37 -23.56 8.77 -4.92
C THR A 37 -23.20 7.34 -4.55
N PHE A 38 -22.94 7.08 -3.26
CA PHE A 38 -22.66 5.74 -2.75
C PHE A 38 -23.53 5.48 -1.52
N LEU A 39 -24.29 4.38 -1.53
CA LEU A 39 -25.14 3.94 -0.41
C LEU A 39 -26.14 5.00 0.11
N GLY A 40 -26.63 5.89 -0.77
CA GLY A 40 -27.53 7.00 -0.43
C GLY A 40 -26.84 8.30 0.00
N TRP A 41 -25.51 8.28 0.15
CA TRP A 41 -24.73 9.45 0.53
C TRP A 41 -24.20 10.16 -0.71
N HIS A 42 -24.45 11.47 -0.77
CA HIS A 42 -24.02 12.35 -1.86
C HIS A 42 -22.75 13.10 -1.46
N TRP A 43 -21.67 12.90 -2.20
CA TRP A 43 -20.41 13.58 -1.99
C TRP A 43 -19.89 14.13 -3.32
N ARG A 44 -19.16 15.24 -3.26
CA ARG A 44 -18.47 15.82 -4.42
C ARG A 44 -16.99 15.75 -4.13
N LEU A 45 -16.30 14.84 -4.82
CA LEU A 45 -14.86 14.72 -4.78
C LEU A 45 -14.38 14.51 -6.21
N PRO A 46 -13.19 14.99 -6.58
CA PRO A 46 -12.62 14.62 -7.85
C PRO A 46 -12.43 13.09 -7.91
N LEU A 47 -12.84 12.46 -9.01
CA LEU A 47 -12.72 11.00 -9.22
C LEU A 47 -11.30 10.50 -8.93
N GLY A 48 -10.31 11.37 -9.21
CA GLY A 48 -8.91 11.21 -8.83
C GLY A 48 -8.73 10.92 -7.34
N VAL A 49 -9.21 11.81 -6.48
CA VAL A 49 -9.03 11.68 -5.04
C VAL A 49 -9.71 10.41 -4.50
N ALA A 50 -10.88 10.05 -5.04
CA ALA A 50 -11.63 8.86 -4.62
C ALA A 50 -10.88 7.55 -4.90
N ILE A 51 -10.35 7.36 -6.10
CA ILE A 51 -9.62 6.13 -6.46
C ILE A 51 -8.26 6.06 -5.76
N LEU A 52 -7.58 7.20 -5.53
CA LEU A 52 -6.35 7.21 -4.74
C LEU A 52 -6.60 6.82 -3.29
N LEU A 53 -7.64 7.36 -2.66
CA LEU A 53 -8.04 6.96 -1.32
C LEU A 53 -8.34 5.46 -1.26
N ALA A 54 -9.09 4.92 -2.23
CA ALA A 54 -9.37 3.50 -2.31
C ALA A 54 -8.08 2.66 -2.42
N ALA A 55 -7.14 3.07 -3.28
CA ALA A 55 -5.85 2.41 -3.43
C ALA A 55 -5.00 2.47 -2.14
N VAL A 56 -4.97 3.62 -1.45
CA VAL A 56 -4.27 3.79 -0.17
C VAL A 56 -4.88 2.89 0.90
N VAL A 57 -6.21 2.86 1.04
CA VAL A 57 -6.89 2.00 2.01
C VAL A 57 -6.62 0.52 1.72
N GLY A 58 -6.71 0.09 0.47
CA GLY A 58 -6.37 -1.28 0.07
C GLY A 58 -4.90 -1.64 0.34
N GLY A 59 -3.98 -0.69 0.10
CA GLY A 59 -2.56 -0.82 0.42
C GLY A 59 -2.31 -0.96 1.92
N LEU A 60 -2.94 -0.11 2.74
CA LEU A 60 -2.84 -0.17 4.21
C LEU A 60 -3.33 -1.52 4.76
N ILE A 61 -4.45 -2.03 4.23
CA ILE A 61 -4.96 -3.37 4.61
C ILE A 61 -3.95 -4.45 4.25
N THR A 62 -3.39 -4.40 3.03
CA THR A 62 -2.40 -5.38 2.57
C THR A 62 -1.15 -5.36 3.43
N VAL A 63 -0.63 -4.17 3.76
CA VAL A 63 0.53 -3.99 4.65
C VAL A 63 0.23 -4.49 6.06
N ALA A 64 -0.95 -4.18 6.60
CA ALA A 64 -1.36 -4.65 7.93
C ALA A 64 -1.41 -6.18 7.99
N VAL A 65 -2.06 -6.82 7.01
CA VAL A 65 -2.15 -8.29 6.90
C VAL A 65 -0.77 -8.92 6.70
N GLY A 66 0.04 -8.37 5.80
CA GLY A 66 1.41 -8.83 5.55
C GLY A 66 2.30 -8.73 6.80
N THR A 67 2.24 -7.61 7.52
CA THR A 67 2.97 -7.39 8.77
C THR A 67 2.51 -8.36 9.85
N ALA A 68 1.19 -8.53 10.02
CA ALA A 68 0.63 -9.49 10.97
C ALA A 68 1.14 -10.91 10.69
N ARG A 69 1.14 -11.34 9.42
CA ARG A 69 1.66 -12.66 9.00
C ARG A 69 3.14 -12.82 9.32
N ILE A 70 3.97 -11.81 9.05
CA ILE A 70 5.41 -11.84 9.37
C ILE A 70 5.64 -11.97 10.88
N LEU A 71 4.87 -11.23 11.69
CA LEU A 71 4.95 -11.31 13.15
C LEU A 71 4.49 -12.68 13.68
N GLN A 72 3.44 -13.26 13.10
CA GLN A 72 2.98 -14.61 13.42
C GLN A 72 4.07 -15.65 13.13
N LEU A 73 4.69 -15.62 11.94
CA LEU A 73 5.80 -16.49 11.57
C LEU A 73 7.00 -16.35 12.52
N ARG A 74 7.36 -15.12 12.91
CA ARG A 74 8.43 -14.86 13.86
C ARG A 74 8.14 -15.44 15.25
N ARG A 75 6.89 -15.34 15.72
CA ARG A 75 6.47 -15.91 17.01
C ARG A 75 6.46 -17.43 16.97
N ALA A 76 5.94 -18.04 15.90
CA ALA A 76 5.94 -19.48 15.71
C ALA A 76 7.38 -20.04 15.70
N ALA A 77 8.28 -19.43 14.92
CA ALA A 77 9.69 -19.83 14.88
C ALA A 77 10.36 -19.78 16.26
N LYS A 78 10.14 -18.71 17.04
CA LYS A 78 10.65 -18.61 18.42
C LYS A 78 10.11 -19.72 19.33
N LYS A 79 8.83 -20.08 19.20
CA LYS A 79 8.19 -21.13 20.01
C LYS A 79 8.72 -22.53 19.66
N HIS A 80 8.96 -22.80 18.37
CA HIS A 80 9.59 -24.04 17.92
C HIS A 80 11.04 -24.18 18.40
N HIS A 81 11.83 -23.10 18.40
CA HIS A 81 13.19 -23.14 18.95
C HIS A 81 13.24 -23.35 20.47
N ALA A 82 12.24 -22.86 21.21
CA ALA A 82 12.15 -23.08 22.66
C ALA A 82 11.68 -24.50 23.03
N ALA A 83 10.88 -25.14 22.16
CA ALA A 83 10.43 -26.53 22.35
C ALA A 83 11.46 -27.58 21.90
N ALA A 84 12.44 -27.18 21.09
CA ALA A 84 13.54 -28.03 20.62
C ALA A 84 14.80 -27.97 21.54
N ARG A 85 14.69 -27.28 22.69
CA ARG A 85 15.74 -27.15 23.71
C ARG A 85 15.28 -27.84 24.98
#